data_AF-F4QU65-F1
#
_entry.id   AF-F4QU65-F1
#
_cell.length_a   1.000
_cell.length_b   1.000
_cell.length_c   1.000
_cell.angle_alpha   90.00
_cell.angle_beta   90.00
_cell.angle_gamma   90.00
#
_symmetry.space_group_name_H-M   'P 1'
#
loop_
_entity.id
_entity.type
_entity.pdbx_description
1 polymer ?
#
loop_
_entity_poly.entity_id
_entity_poly.type
_entity_poly.pdbx_seq_one_letter_code
_entity_poly.pdbx_strand_id
1 'polypeptide(L)'
;MSAEPPALLAADWGTTNFRLFLFSADGEIIARHTANIGLKNLGVLTFEQALTSVMKEDFARPDLPILLSGMVGSRQGWQEAPYVACPAGLDDVVKGLVAAPADKLKVKIVPGLSGDADHPGLINVMRGEETQIFGGSHKAGAQTENAVYVLPGTHSKWASVEGGRISGFSSYMTGEMFSVLKRHSILGDLMDNDIDDDDAFKLGIDRAMNDKSFLSLIFSVRTEALFGHIKPESLSSYLSGLLIGSEIRAESIRHGIRPVTLIGDGTLIGVYERALQHTGFTDVVRRNGDDASAAGLWAIAQQGRLI
;
A
#
# COMPACT_ATOMS: atom_id res chain seq x y z
N MET A 1 6.92 31.26 18.06
CA MET A 1 7.44 30.88 16.73
C MET A 1 6.30 31.11 15.77
N SER A 2 6.46 31.99 14.78
CA SER A 2 5.44 32.19 13.75
C SER A 2 5.31 30.90 12.95
N ALA A 3 4.09 30.41 12.72
CA ALA A 3 3.87 29.28 11.84
C ALA A 3 4.33 29.66 10.41
N GLU A 4 5.16 28.82 9.79
CA GLU A 4 5.58 29.00 8.40
C GLU A 4 4.36 28.99 7.47
N PRO A 5 4.38 29.75 6.36
CA PRO A 5 3.23 29.87 5.48
C PRO A 5 2.92 28.53 4.78
N PRO A 6 1.65 28.27 4.42
CA PRO A 6 1.30 27.12 3.59
C PRO A 6 2.02 27.16 2.23
N ALA A 7 2.55 26.01 1.80
CA ALA A 7 3.37 25.90 0.59
C ALA A 7 2.89 24.82 -0.39
N LEU A 8 2.21 23.77 0.09
CA LEU A 8 1.80 22.64 -0.76
C LEU A 8 0.48 22.05 -0.29
N LEU A 9 -0.38 21.77 -1.26
CA LEU A 9 -1.47 20.80 -1.10
C LEU A 9 -1.01 19.46 -1.69
N ALA A 10 -1.16 18.37 -0.96
CA ALA A 10 -0.88 17.06 -1.51
C ALA A 10 -1.95 16.05 -1.13
N ALA A 11 -2.23 15.08 -2.01
CA ALA A 11 -3.22 14.06 -1.72
C ALA A 11 -2.82 12.66 -2.15
N ASP A 12 -3.25 11.68 -1.35
CA ASP A 12 -3.34 10.28 -1.74
C ASP A 12 -4.79 10.01 -2.19
N TRP A 13 -4.94 9.74 -3.49
CA TRP A 13 -6.24 9.58 -4.14
C TRP A 13 -6.42 8.17 -4.67
N GLY A 14 -6.94 7.30 -3.81
CA GLY A 14 -7.19 5.89 -4.10
C GLY A 14 -8.51 5.62 -4.82
N THR A 15 -8.78 4.33 -5.02
CA THR A 15 -10.01 3.85 -5.69
C THR A 15 -11.28 4.19 -4.90
N THR A 16 -11.21 4.14 -3.57
CA THR A 16 -12.36 4.36 -2.66
C THR A 16 -12.14 5.52 -1.70
N ASN A 17 -10.90 5.76 -1.29
CA ASN A 17 -10.56 6.75 -0.26
C ASN A 17 -9.75 7.90 -0.84
N PHE A 18 -9.88 9.07 -0.21
CA PHE A 18 -9.10 10.26 -0.52
C PHE A 18 -8.60 10.91 0.77
N ARG A 19 -7.33 11.30 0.79
CA ARG A 19 -6.68 11.99 1.92
C ARG A 19 -5.93 13.20 1.39
N LEU A 20 -6.21 14.37 1.93
CA LEU A 20 -5.61 15.65 1.58
C LEU A 20 -4.80 16.20 2.76
N PHE A 21 -3.63 16.72 2.43
CA PHE A 21 -2.65 17.27 3.35
C PHE A 21 -2.35 18.71 2.93
N LEU A 22 -2.33 19.62 3.90
CA LEU A 22 -1.81 20.98 3.72
C LEU A 22 -0.47 21.08 4.46
N PHE A 23 0.59 21.41 3.74
CA PHE A 23 1.93 21.55 4.29
C PHE A 23 2.35 23.02 4.39
N SER A 24 3.11 23.35 5.43
CA SER A 24 3.89 24.58 5.52
C SER A 24 5.18 24.50 4.70
N ALA A 25 5.87 25.63 4.53
CA ALA A 25 7.11 25.74 3.77
C ALA A 25 8.28 24.90 4.33
N ASP A 26 8.25 24.54 5.62
CA ASP A 26 9.23 23.69 6.28
C ASP A 26 8.85 22.19 6.28
N GLY A 27 7.68 21.82 5.75
CA GLY A 27 7.24 20.44 5.61
C GLY A 27 6.41 19.89 6.77
N GLU A 28 6.02 20.74 7.71
CA GLU A 28 5.05 20.38 8.74
C GLU A 28 3.63 20.31 8.17
N ILE A 29 2.83 19.36 8.68
CA ILE A 29 1.44 19.21 8.26
C ILE A 29 0.58 20.17 9.07
N ILE A 30 0.06 21.21 8.41
CA ILE A 30 -0.85 22.20 8.99
C ILE A 30 -2.22 21.57 9.23
N ALA A 31 -2.74 20.84 8.23
CA ALA A 31 -4.07 20.24 8.29
C ALA A 31 -4.15 18.92 7.50
N ARG A 32 -5.04 18.03 7.95
CA ARG A 32 -5.39 16.76 7.28
C ARG A 32 -6.89 16.72 7.03
N HIS A 33 -7.30 16.20 5.88
CA HIS A 33 -8.70 16.00 5.55
C HIS A 33 -8.91 14.67 4.82
N THR A 34 -9.99 13.96 5.14
CA THR A 34 -10.38 12.72 4.47
C THR A 34 -11.76 12.88 3.84
N ALA A 35 -11.94 12.37 2.64
CA ALA A 35 -13.23 12.42 1.94
C ALA A 35 -13.51 11.13 1.16
N ASN A 36 -14.79 10.88 0.89
CA ASN A 36 -15.25 9.73 0.11
C ASN A 36 -15.40 10.08 -1.37
N ILE A 37 -14.32 10.60 -1.97
CA ILE A 37 -14.28 11.00 -3.39
C ILE A 37 -13.30 10.13 -4.20
N GLY A 38 -13.03 8.90 -3.75
CA GLY A 38 -12.23 7.94 -4.52
C GLY A 38 -12.81 7.72 -5.93
N LEU A 39 -12.01 7.20 -6.86
CA LEU A 39 -12.39 7.06 -8.29
C LEU A 39 -13.79 6.45 -8.51
N LYS A 40 -14.19 5.47 -7.69
CA LYS A 40 -15.51 4.82 -7.81
C LYS A 40 -16.69 5.66 -7.28
N ASN A 41 -16.40 6.72 -6.54
CA ASN A 41 -17.36 7.52 -5.78
C ASN A 41 -17.46 8.98 -6.28
N LEU A 42 -16.87 9.31 -7.43
CA LEU A 42 -16.94 10.65 -8.03
C LEU A 42 -18.35 11.05 -8.49
N GLY A 43 -19.20 10.06 -8.77
CA GLY A 43 -20.54 10.30 -9.31
C GLY A 43 -20.49 10.96 -10.69
N VAL A 44 -21.05 12.16 -10.80
CA VAL A 44 -21.10 12.94 -12.06
C VAL A 44 -20.07 14.07 -12.13
N LEU A 45 -19.27 14.25 -11.07
CA LEU A 45 -18.28 15.33 -11.01
C LEU A 45 -17.05 14.99 -11.86
N THR A 46 -16.44 16.01 -12.45
CA THR A 46 -15.05 15.89 -12.92
C THR A 46 -14.09 15.79 -11.73
N PHE A 47 -12.88 15.29 -11.97
CA PHE A 47 -11.85 15.22 -10.92
C PHE A 47 -11.52 16.60 -10.33
N GLU A 48 -11.41 17.65 -11.16
CA GLU A 48 -11.18 19.02 -10.67
C GLU A 48 -12.33 19.50 -9.79
N GLN A 49 -13.59 19.23 -10.18
CA GLN A 49 -14.77 19.58 -9.38
C GLN A 49 -14.79 18.83 -8.05
N ALA A 50 -14.49 17.53 -8.06
CA ALA A 50 -14.44 16.72 -6.85
C ALA A 50 -13.35 17.22 -5.88
N LEU A 51 -12.15 17.51 -6.38
CA LEU A 51 -11.05 18.08 -5.58
C LEU A 51 -11.43 19.45 -5.02
N THR A 52 -11.99 20.33 -5.86
CA THR A 52 -12.44 21.66 -5.43
C THR A 52 -13.52 21.57 -4.35
N SER A 53 -14.40 20.56 -4.42
CA SER A 53 -15.49 20.39 -3.44
C SER A 53 -15.02 20.10 -2.02
N VAL A 54 -13.79 19.58 -1.86
CA VAL A 54 -13.15 19.27 -0.57
C VAL A 54 -12.10 20.30 -0.15
N MET A 55 -11.69 21.19 -1.07
CA MET A 55 -10.79 22.31 -0.79
C MET A 55 -11.52 23.49 -0.10
N LYS A 56 -11.89 23.30 1.16
CA LYS A 56 -12.58 24.29 2.00
C LYS A 56 -11.71 24.75 3.16
N GLU A 57 -12.05 25.90 3.75
CA GLU A 57 -11.38 26.45 4.94
C GLU A 57 -9.86 26.58 4.72
N ASP A 58 -9.04 25.89 5.52
CA ASP A 58 -7.59 25.91 5.40
C ASP A 58 -7.10 25.40 4.04
N PHE A 59 -7.86 24.51 3.40
CA PHE A 59 -7.56 23.94 2.09
C PHE A 59 -8.01 24.80 0.91
N ALA A 60 -8.71 25.92 1.13
CA ALA A 60 -9.13 26.84 0.07
C ALA A 60 -7.94 27.66 -0.47
N ARG A 61 -6.99 26.98 -1.11
CA ARG A 61 -5.70 27.50 -1.58
C ARG A 61 -5.44 27.10 -3.05
N PRO A 62 -6.24 27.61 -4.00
CA PRO A 62 -6.11 27.25 -5.42
C PRO A 62 -4.81 27.75 -6.07
N ASP A 63 -4.13 28.69 -5.42
CA ASP A 63 -2.88 29.30 -5.85
C ASP A 63 -1.64 28.42 -5.63
N LEU A 64 -1.72 27.50 -4.65
CA LEU A 64 -0.64 26.59 -4.27
C LEU A 64 -0.46 25.46 -5.30
N PRO A 65 0.76 24.90 -5.43
CA PRO A 65 0.97 23.65 -6.14
C PRO A 65 0.16 22.53 -5.47
N ILE A 66 -0.37 21.62 -6.30
CA ILE A 66 -1.07 20.42 -5.85
C ILE A 66 -0.36 19.19 -6.40
N LEU A 67 0.04 18.28 -5.51
CA LEU A 67 0.64 17.00 -5.89
C LEU A 67 -0.27 15.83 -5.49
N LEU A 68 -0.65 15.00 -6.45
CA LEU A 68 -1.54 13.86 -6.22
C LEU A 68 -0.81 12.54 -6.47
N SER A 69 -1.04 11.55 -5.61
CA SER A 69 -0.56 10.17 -5.78
C SER A 69 -1.73 9.19 -5.86
N GLY A 70 -1.42 7.95 -6.23
CA GLY A 70 -2.39 6.87 -6.26
C GLY A 70 -3.18 6.78 -7.57
N MET A 71 -4.39 6.24 -7.47
CA MET A 71 -5.19 5.78 -8.61
C MET A 71 -5.70 6.91 -9.51
N VAL A 72 -5.64 8.17 -9.07
CA VAL A 72 -5.90 9.34 -9.92
C VAL A 72 -4.97 9.42 -11.15
N GLY A 73 -3.80 8.77 -11.10
CA GLY A 73 -2.89 8.64 -12.24
C GLY A 73 -3.09 7.39 -13.11
N SER A 74 -4.10 6.56 -12.83
CA SER A 74 -4.38 5.35 -13.61
C SER A 74 -5.03 5.69 -14.97
N ARG A 75 -5.19 4.68 -15.84
CA ARG A 75 -5.92 4.81 -17.11
C ARG A 75 -7.37 5.27 -16.96
N GLN A 76 -7.96 5.04 -15.79
CA GLN A 76 -9.33 5.42 -15.44
C GLN A 76 -9.35 6.62 -14.48
N GLY A 77 -8.18 7.19 -14.19
CA GLY A 77 -8.00 8.36 -13.34
C GLY A 77 -8.22 9.67 -14.10
N TRP A 78 -7.76 10.77 -13.50
CA TRP A 78 -7.87 12.11 -14.08
C TRP A 78 -7.00 12.22 -15.34
N GLN A 79 -5.74 11.82 -15.22
CA GLN A 79 -4.77 11.83 -16.31
C GLN A 79 -3.84 10.65 -16.11
N GLU A 80 -3.70 9.82 -17.14
CA GLU A 80 -2.78 8.68 -17.08
C GLU A 80 -1.34 9.18 -16.89
N ALA A 81 -0.73 8.73 -15.79
CA ALA A 81 0.68 8.92 -15.48
C ALA A 81 1.40 7.59 -15.77
N PRO A 82 2.21 7.51 -16.84
CA PRO A 82 2.93 6.29 -17.22
C PRO A 82 3.80 5.74 -16.09
N TYR A 83 3.94 4.41 -16.02
CA TYR A 83 4.79 3.79 -15.02
C TYR A 83 6.28 4.13 -15.25
N VAL A 84 7.01 4.33 -14.15
CA VAL A 84 8.48 4.43 -14.17
C VAL A 84 9.05 3.03 -13.87
N ALA A 85 9.99 2.58 -14.69
CA ALA A 85 10.62 1.27 -14.52
C ALA A 85 11.62 1.26 -13.35
N CYS A 86 11.57 0.22 -12.53
CA CYS A 86 12.59 -0.06 -11.52
C CYS A 86 13.91 -0.52 -12.18
N PRO A 87 15.09 -0.26 -11.56
CA PRO A 87 15.27 0.45 -10.29
C PRO A 87 14.96 1.95 -10.38
N ALA A 88 14.13 2.48 -9.46
CA ALA A 88 13.65 3.86 -9.50
C ALA A 88 13.86 4.59 -8.17
N GLY A 89 14.39 5.81 -8.23
CA GLY A 89 14.48 6.73 -7.11
C GLY A 89 13.57 7.95 -7.28
N LEU A 90 13.60 8.87 -6.30
CA LEU A 90 12.83 10.12 -6.34
C LEU A 90 13.08 10.92 -7.63
N ASP A 91 14.32 10.99 -8.11
CA ASP A 91 14.66 11.68 -9.37
C ASP A 91 13.92 11.13 -10.59
N ASP A 92 13.71 9.82 -10.64
CA ASP A 92 13.05 9.17 -11.77
C ASP A 92 11.53 9.38 -11.71
N VAL A 93 10.97 9.33 -10.51
CA VAL A 93 9.56 9.67 -10.25
C VAL A 93 9.27 11.12 -10.59
N VAL A 94 10.15 12.05 -10.18
CA VAL A 94 10.02 13.48 -10.48
C VAL A 94 10.02 13.74 -12.00
N LYS A 95 10.88 13.06 -12.76
CA LYS A 95 10.90 13.16 -14.23
C LYS A 95 9.61 12.63 -14.87
N GLY A 96 8.95 11.67 -14.21
CA GLY A 96 7.70 11.08 -14.66
C GLY A 96 6.42 11.79 -14.20
N LEU A 97 6.53 12.92 -13.47
CA LEU A 97 5.35 13.68 -13.05
C LEU A 97 4.56 14.18 -14.26
N VAL A 98 3.25 13.99 -14.23
CA VAL A 98 2.34 14.44 -15.29
C VAL A 98 1.45 15.57 -14.78
N ALA A 99 1.27 16.62 -15.58
CA ALA A 99 0.31 17.67 -15.27
C ALA A 99 -1.12 17.18 -15.56
N ALA A 100 -2.04 17.33 -14.62
CA ALA A 100 -3.45 17.04 -14.88
C ALA A 100 -4.09 18.21 -15.63
N PRO A 101 -5.01 17.97 -16.58
CA PRO A 101 -5.76 19.03 -17.23
C PRO A 101 -6.70 19.68 -16.22
N ALA A 102 -6.42 20.93 -15.85
CA ALA A 102 -7.18 21.71 -14.88
C ALA A 102 -7.24 23.18 -15.30
N ASP A 103 -8.38 23.83 -15.06
CA ASP A 103 -8.59 25.23 -15.43
C ASP A 103 -8.01 26.20 -14.40
N LYS A 104 -8.13 25.86 -13.11
CA LYS A 104 -7.79 26.78 -11.99
C LYS A 104 -6.65 26.28 -11.13
N LEU A 105 -6.39 24.98 -11.14
CA LEU A 105 -5.48 24.32 -10.20
C LEU A 105 -4.16 23.94 -10.88
N LYS A 106 -3.04 24.09 -10.16
CA LYS A 106 -1.72 23.65 -10.61
C LYS A 106 -1.46 22.22 -10.13
N VAL A 107 -2.03 21.24 -10.84
CA VAL A 107 -2.01 19.83 -10.42
C VAL A 107 -0.93 19.04 -11.14
N LYS A 108 -0.11 18.34 -10.38
CA LYS A 108 0.78 17.27 -10.86
C LYS A 108 0.38 15.93 -10.24
N ILE A 109 0.58 14.85 -11.00
CA ILE A 109 0.29 13.48 -10.59
C ILE A 109 1.58 12.66 -10.57
N VAL A 110 1.78 11.95 -9.47
CA VAL A 110 2.88 11.01 -9.25
C VAL A 110 2.66 9.74 -10.10
N PRO A 111 3.64 9.32 -10.91
CA PRO A 111 3.57 8.05 -11.63
C PRO A 111 3.68 6.86 -10.68
N GLY A 112 3.05 5.74 -11.04
CA GLY A 112 3.33 4.47 -10.39
C GLY A 112 4.67 3.88 -10.83
N LEU A 113 5.06 2.75 -10.24
CA LEU A 113 6.24 1.99 -10.66
C LEU A 113 5.88 0.66 -11.32
N SER A 114 6.76 0.21 -12.21
CA SER A 114 6.75 -1.13 -12.79
C SER A 114 8.11 -1.79 -12.61
N GLY A 115 8.14 -3.11 -12.41
CA GLY A 115 9.38 -3.88 -12.34
C GLY A 115 9.19 -5.27 -12.89
N ASP A 116 10.29 -5.91 -13.30
CA ASP A 116 10.25 -7.31 -13.70
C ASP A 116 9.77 -8.16 -12.52
N ALA A 117 8.85 -9.08 -12.80
CA ALA A 117 8.53 -10.14 -11.87
C ALA A 117 9.55 -11.27 -12.02
N ASP A 118 9.68 -12.12 -11.00
CA ASP A 118 10.67 -13.21 -11.06
C ASP A 118 10.33 -14.27 -12.11
N HIS A 119 9.06 -14.36 -12.49
CA HIS A 119 8.69 -15.21 -13.60
C HIS A 119 9.05 -14.50 -14.91
N PRO A 120 9.88 -15.10 -15.77
CA PRO A 120 10.29 -14.48 -17.02
C PRO A 120 9.09 -14.00 -17.84
N GLY A 121 9.15 -12.75 -18.29
CA GLY A 121 8.12 -12.11 -19.12
C GLY A 121 6.91 -11.55 -18.36
N LEU A 122 6.86 -11.70 -17.03
CA LEU A 122 5.82 -11.06 -16.21
C LEU A 122 6.34 -9.76 -15.59
N ILE A 123 5.42 -8.83 -15.30
CA ILE A 123 5.71 -7.50 -14.78
C ILE A 123 4.86 -7.26 -13.53
N ASN A 124 5.47 -6.72 -12.49
CA ASN A 124 4.80 -6.17 -11.32
C ASN A 124 4.52 -4.68 -11.53
N VAL A 125 3.40 -4.20 -10.98
CA VAL A 125 3.03 -2.78 -10.98
C VAL A 125 2.54 -2.34 -9.59
N MET A 126 2.83 -1.09 -9.23
CA MET A 126 2.27 -0.42 -8.05
C MET A 126 1.92 1.02 -8.39
N ARG A 127 0.95 1.60 -7.68
CA ARG A 127 0.51 2.98 -7.88
C ARG A 127 -0.10 3.53 -6.59
N GLY A 128 0.65 4.40 -5.93
CA GLY A 128 0.39 4.93 -4.60
C GLY A 128 1.39 4.38 -3.58
N GLU A 129 1.67 3.07 -3.65
CA GLU A 129 2.61 2.42 -2.71
C GLU A 129 4.04 2.94 -2.86
N GLU A 130 4.47 3.36 -4.05
CA GLU A 130 5.80 3.95 -4.26
C GLU A 130 5.98 5.21 -3.42
N THR A 131 4.93 6.04 -3.35
CA THR A 131 4.93 7.27 -2.56
C THR A 131 5.11 6.95 -1.08
N GLN A 132 4.40 5.94 -0.56
CA GLN A 132 4.56 5.48 0.82
C GLN A 132 5.96 4.96 1.11
N ILE A 133 6.55 4.19 0.20
CA ILE A 133 7.91 3.66 0.37
C ILE A 133 8.91 4.82 0.48
N PHE A 134 8.86 5.81 -0.42
CA PHE A 134 9.75 6.97 -0.35
C PHE A 134 9.59 7.75 0.96
N GLY A 135 8.36 7.91 1.46
CA GLY A 135 8.13 8.56 2.76
C GLY A 135 8.63 7.75 3.95
N GLY A 136 8.53 6.41 3.86
CA GLY A 136 9.06 5.48 4.86
C GLY A 136 10.58 5.46 4.92
N SER A 137 11.27 5.65 3.79
CA SER A 137 12.74 5.72 3.71
C SER A 137 13.31 7.07 4.16
N HIS A 138 12.62 8.19 3.88
CA HIS A 138 13.20 9.54 4.00
C HIS A 138 13.40 10.03 5.45
N LYS A 139 12.69 9.48 6.44
CA LYS A 139 12.77 9.91 7.86
C LYS A 139 13.61 9.00 8.74
N ALA A 140 14.15 7.91 8.21
CA ALA A 140 14.97 6.97 8.96
C ALA A 140 16.38 6.97 8.37
N GLY A 141 17.40 6.92 9.22
CA GLY A 141 18.81 6.98 8.79
C GLY A 141 19.22 5.77 7.93
N ALA A 142 20.53 5.53 7.81
CA ALA A 142 21.13 4.55 6.91
C ALA A 142 20.54 3.11 6.93
N GLN A 143 19.83 2.70 7.99
CA GLN A 143 19.17 1.39 8.07
C GLN A 143 17.99 1.22 7.08
N THR A 144 17.33 2.30 6.64
CA THR A 144 16.22 2.22 5.67
C THR A 144 16.65 2.33 4.21
N GLU A 145 17.94 2.58 3.96
CA GLU A 145 18.47 2.64 2.60
C GLU A 145 18.65 1.24 1.97
N ASN A 146 18.67 0.18 2.80
CA ASN A 146 18.82 -1.21 2.36
C ASN A 146 17.83 -2.13 3.11
N ALA A 147 16.53 -2.00 2.84
CA ALA A 147 15.46 -2.69 3.58
C ALA A 147 14.40 -3.29 2.65
N VAL A 148 13.56 -4.18 3.20
CA VAL A 148 12.30 -4.59 2.55
C VAL A 148 11.17 -3.77 3.13
N TYR A 149 10.36 -3.24 2.24
CA TYR A 149 9.10 -2.61 2.57
C TYR A 149 7.97 -3.57 2.26
N VAL A 150 7.14 -3.86 3.26
CA VAL A 150 5.95 -4.68 3.10
C VAL A 150 4.74 -3.77 3.32
N LEU A 151 3.87 -3.69 2.32
CA LEU A 151 2.66 -2.87 2.33
C LEU A 151 1.43 -3.77 2.20
N PRO A 152 0.92 -4.32 3.31
CA PRO A 152 -0.25 -5.20 3.30
C PRO A 152 -1.51 -4.49 2.79
N GLY A 153 -2.34 -5.22 2.06
CA GLY A 153 -3.63 -4.70 1.61
C GLY A 153 -4.37 -5.68 0.72
N THR A 154 -5.31 -5.16 -0.08
CA THR A 154 -5.98 -5.94 -1.15
C THR A 154 -4.95 -6.60 -2.05
N HIS A 155 -3.91 -5.85 -2.42
CA HIS A 155 -2.74 -6.31 -3.15
C HIS A 155 -1.48 -5.96 -2.34
N SER A 156 -0.99 -6.90 -1.54
CA SER A 156 0.23 -6.72 -0.75
C SER A 156 1.42 -6.48 -1.66
N LYS A 157 2.29 -5.54 -1.29
CA LYS A 157 3.55 -5.25 -1.99
C LYS A 157 4.74 -5.60 -1.10
N TRP A 158 5.72 -6.29 -1.68
CA TRP A 158 7.05 -6.51 -1.09
C TRP A 158 8.07 -5.81 -1.97
N ALA A 159 8.63 -4.70 -1.51
CA ALA A 159 9.57 -3.89 -2.26
C ALA A 159 10.95 -3.93 -1.63
N SER A 160 11.98 -4.19 -2.43
CA SER A 160 13.37 -4.01 -2.02
C SER A 160 13.80 -2.57 -2.29
N VAL A 161 14.36 -1.92 -1.28
CA VAL A 161 15.01 -0.62 -1.40
C VAL A 161 16.50 -0.79 -1.18
N GLU A 162 17.29 -0.26 -2.11
CA GLU A 162 18.76 -0.30 -2.11
C GLU A 162 19.31 1.07 -2.51
N GLY A 163 20.14 1.67 -1.67
CA GLY A 163 20.71 3.01 -1.89
C GLY A 163 19.64 4.09 -2.10
N GLY A 164 18.50 3.99 -1.39
CA GLY A 164 17.37 4.92 -1.52
C GLY A 164 16.55 4.77 -2.81
N ARG A 165 16.76 3.70 -3.57
CA ARG A 165 16.02 3.39 -4.81
C ARG A 165 15.23 2.11 -4.61
N ILE A 166 14.01 2.05 -5.14
CA ILE A 166 13.24 0.81 -5.19
C ILE A 166 13.86 -0.05 -6.29
N SER A 167 14.56 -1.12 -5.92
CA SER A 167 15.28 -1.99 -6.87
C SER A 167 14.34 -2.92 -7.63
N GLY A 168 13.29 -3.38 -6.96
CA GLY A 168 12.25 -4.25 -7.51
C GLY A 168 11.20 -4.55 -6.46
N PHE A 169 10.11 -5.21 -6.87
CA PHE A 169 9.04 -5.57 -5.96
C PHE A 169 8.18 -6.71 -6.49
N SER A 170 7.50 -7.39 -5.57
CA SER A 170 6.48 -8.40 -5.84
C SER A 170 5.10 -7.90 -5.44
N SER A 171 4.07 -8.32 -6.17
CA SER A 171 2.67 -8.09 -5.82
C SER A 171 1.96 -9.40 -5.50
N TYR A 172 1.25 -9.44 -4.38
CA TYR A 172 0.44 -10.58 -3.97
C TYR A 172 -1.01 -10.15 -3.76
N MET A 173 -1.94 -10.83 -4.40
CA MET A 173 -3.38 -10.57 -4.26
C MET A 173 -3.99 -11.18 -2.98
N THR A 174 -3.23 -11.22 -1.90
CA THR A 174 -3.54 -11.94 -0.65
C THR A 174 -4.85 -11.46 -0.02
N GLY A 175 -5.03 -10.14 0.11
CA GLY A 175 -6.27 -9.57 0.66
C GLY A 175 -7.47 -9.77 -0.27
N GLU A 176 -7.29 -9.63 -1.58
CA GLU A 176 -8.35 -9.90 -2.57
C GLU A 176 -8.77 -11.37 -2.55
N MET A 177 -7.82 -12.30 -2.57
CA MET A 177 -8.09 -13.74 -2.50
C MET A 177 -8.79 -14.11 -1.20
N PHE A 178 -8.38 -13.55 -0.06
CA PHE A 178 -9.09 -13.75 1.20
C PHE A 178 -10.56 -13.34 1.08
N SER A 179 -10.83 -12.13 0.56
CA SER A 179 -12.20 -11.64 0.39
C SER A 179 -13.01 -12.50 -0.58
N VAL A 180 -12.44 -12.88 -1.72
CA VAL A 180 -13.12 -13.71 -2.74
C VAL A 180 -13.44 -15.09 -2.19
N LEU A 181 -12.46 -15.77 -1.58
CA LEU A 181 -12.65 -17.10 -1.02
C LEU A 181 -13.68 -17.08 0.12
N LYS A 182 -13.64 -16.05 0.96
CA LYS A 182 -14.57 -15.91 2.09
C LYS A 182 -16.00 -15.54 1.68
N ARG A 183 -16.19 -14.73 0.63
CA ARG A 183 -17.52 -14.20 0.27
C ARG A 183 -18.18 -14.90 -0.92
N HIS A 184 -17.39 -15.53 -1.77
CA HIS A 184 -17.83 -16.00 -3.09
C HIS A 184 -17.39 -17.44 -3.41
N SER A 185 -16.86 -18.17 -2.41
CA SER A 185 -16.54 -19.58 -2.57
C SER A 185 -17.22 -20.42 -1.48
N ILE A 186 -17.34 -21.72 -1.73
CA ILE A 186 -17.88 -22.70 -0.79
C ILE A 186 -17.10 -22.80 0.53
N LEU A 187 -15.88 -22.24 0.60
CA LEU A 187 -15.12 -22.16 1.84
C LEU A 187 -15.76 -21.16 2.81
N GLY A 188 -16.29 -20.07 2.28
CA GLY A 188 -16.96 -19.02 3.04
C GLY A 188 -18.21 -19.50 3.76
N ASP A 189 -18.96 -20.42 3.15
CA ASP A 189 -20.20 -21.01 3.71
C ASP A 189 -19.97 -21.76 5.03
N LEU A 190 -18.71 -22.11 5.33
CA LEU A 190 -18.30 -22.83 6.54
C LEU A 190 -17.84 -21.88 7.65
N MET A 191 -17.63 -20.60 7.34
CA MET A 191 -17.13 -19.59 8.28
C MET A 191 -18.32 -18.85 8.88
N ASP A 192 -18.46 -18.92 10.21
CA ASP A 192 -19.53 -18.23 10.93
C ASP A 192 -18.98 -17.64 12.23
N ASN A 193 -19.45 -16.45 12.60
CA ASN A 193 -19.06 -15.75 13.83
C ASN A 193 -17.53 -15.65 14.03
N ASP A 194 -16.82 -15.14 13.01
CA ASP A 194 -15.36 -15.08 13.00
C ASP A 194 -14.75 -14.55 14.31
N ILE A 195 -13.77 -15.29 14.82
CA ILE A 195 -12.92 -14.87 15.94
C ILE A 195 -11.46 -14.74 15.48
N ASP A 196 -10.69 -13.88 16.15
CA ASP A 196 -9.23 -13.85 16.00
C ASP A 196 -8.62 -15.04 16.75
N ASP A 197 -8.59 -16.21 16.11
CA ASP A 197 -7.95 -17.42 16.62
C ASP A 197 -6.48 -17.51 16.17
N ASP A 198 -5.57 -17.21 17.08
CA ASP A 198 -4.12 -17.17 16.81
C ASP A 198 -3.52 -18.56 16.55
N ASP A 199 -4.05 -19.62 17.15
CA ASP A 199 -3.56 -20.99 16.94
C ASP A 199 -3.96 -21.50 15.55
N ALA A 200 -5.20 -21.25 15.13
CA ALA A 200 -5.65 -21.56 13.77
C ALA A 200 -4.87 -20.74 12.73
N PHE A 201 -4.59 -19.46 13.01
CA PHE A 201 -3.77 -18.60 12.15
C PHE A 201 -2.35 -19.15 11.97
N LYS A 202 -1.67 -19.48 13.06
CA LYS A 202 -0.31 -20.06 13.04
C LYS A 202 -0.26 -21.41 12.34
N LEU A 203 -1.26 -22.27 12.56
CA LEU A 203 -1.37 -23.54 11.85
C LEU A 203 -1.46 -23.33 10.32
N GLY A 204 -2.21 -22.32 9.88
CA GLY A 204 -2.27 -21.92 8.48
C GLY A 204 -0.92 -21.48 7.96
N ILE A 205 -0.21 -20.64 8.71
CA ILE A 205 1.14 -20.18 8.34
C ILE A 205 2.10 -21.38 8.24
N ASP A 206 2.14 -22.27 9.22
CA ASP A 206 3.04 -23.42 9.26
C ASP A 206 2.82 -24.35 8.06
N ARG A 207 1.55 -24.64 7.73
CA ARG A 207 1.23 -25.47 6.57
C ARG A 207 1.64 -24.81 5.26
N ALA A 208 1.42 -23.50 5.14
CA ALA A 208 1.93 -22.76 4.01
C ALA A 208 3.46 -22.84 3.96
N MET A 209 4.18 -22.52 5.03
CA MET A 209 5.65 -22.59 5.02
C MET A 209 6.20 -23.96 4.59
N ASN A 210 5.51 -25.05 4.95
CA ASN A 210 5.94 -26.42 4.64
C ASN A 210 5.50 -26.99 3.28
N ASP A 211 4.42 -26.48 2.66
CA ASP A 211 3.90 -27.01 1.38
C ASP A 211 3.62 -25.89 0.36
N LYS A 212 4.01 -26.11 -0.90
CA LYS A 212 3.81 -25.17 -2.01
C LYS A 212 2.50 -25.41 -2.77
N SER A 213 1.76 -26.46 -2.47
CA SER A 213 0.52 -26.86 -3.16
C SER A 213 -0.66 -25.95 -2.79
N PHE A 214 -0.63 -24.71 -3.30
CA PHE A 214 -1.55 -23.64 -2.92
C PHE A 214 -3.02 -24.06 -3.01
N LEU A 215 -3.47 -24.63 -4.14
CA LEU A 215 -4.87 -25.01 -4.30
C LEU A 215 -5.30 -26.13 -3.34
N SER A 216 -4.40 -27.08 -3.04
CA SER A 216 -4.68 -28.14 -2.06
C SER A 216 -4.75 -27.57 -0.64
N LEU A 217 -3.84 -26.67 -0.29
CA LEU A 217 -3.82 -25.99 0.99
C LEU A 217 -5.08 -25.14 1.19
N ILE A 218 -5.50 -24.39 0.19
CA ILE A 218 -6.75 -23.61 0.26
C ILE A 218 -7.96 -24.53 0.43
N PHE A 219 -8.02 -25.67 -0.28
CA PHE A 219 -9.11 -26.64 -0.09
C PHE A 219 -9.10 -27.27 1.31
N SER A 220 -7.94 -27.31 1.99
CA SER A 220 -7.87 -27.86 3.34
C SER A 220 -8.75 -27.12 4.35
N VAL A 221 -9.08 -25.84 4.12
CA VAL A 221 -10.05 -25.09 4.94
C VAL A 221 -11.37 -25.87 5.06
N ARG A 222 -11.85 -26.45 3.94
CA ARG A 222 -13.06 -27.27 3.92
C ARG A 222 -12.85 -28.59 4.64
N THR A 223 -11.72 -29.27 4.43
CA THR A 223 -11.49 -30.58 5.04
C THR A 223 -11.30 -30.49 6.55
N GLU A 224 -10.59 -29.47 7.05
CA GLU A 224 -10.44 -29.23 8.50
C GLU A 224 -11.79 -29.00 9.18
N ALA A 225 -12.71 -28.29 8.51
CA ALA A 225 -14.07 -28.10 8.97
C ALA A 225 -14.88 -29.42 8.95
N LEU A 226 -14.85 -30.15 7.83
CA LEU A 226 -15.62 -31.39 7.65
C LEU A 226 -15.25 -32.48 8.67
N PHE A 227 -13.98 -32.56 9.06
CA PHE A 227 -13.51 -33.51 10.07
C PHE A 227 -13.50 -32.92 11.50
N GLY A 228 -13.95 -31.68 11.67
CA GLY A 228 -14.10 -31.04 12.99
C GLY A 228 -12.78 -30.73 13.69
N HIS A 229 -11.66 -30.65 12.96
CA HIS A 229 -10.36 -30.32 13.51
C HIS A 229 -10.21 -28.81 13.80
N ILE A 230 -10.85 -27.96 13.00
CA ILE A 230 -10.92 -26.51 13.19
C ILE A 230 -12.39 -26.13 13.24
N LYS A 231 -12.75 -25.32 14.24
CA LYS A 231 -14.13 -24.85 14.42
C LYS A 231 -14.50 -23.80 13.36
N PRO A 232 -15.78 -23.71 12.95
CA PRO A 232 -16.28 -22.72 11.99
C PRO A 232 -15.78 -21.28 12.24
N GLU A 233 -15.81 -20.82 13.49
CA GLU A 233 -15.42 -19.48 13.90
C GLU A 233 -13.92 -19.17 13.73
N SER A 234 -13.08 -20.20 13.67
CA SER A 234 -11.61 -20.11 13.54
C SER A 234 -11.11 -20.30 12.11
N LEU A 235 -11.98 -20.73 11.19
CA LEU A 235 -11.59 -21.07 9.81
C LEU A 235 -11.08 -19.86 9.02
N SER A 236 -11.57 -18.65 9.33
CA SER A 236 -11.09 -17.44 8.66
C SER A 236 -9.68 -17.06 9.11
N SER A 237 -9.34 -17.24 10.38
CA SER A 237 -7.94 -17.15 10.85
C SER A 237 -7.05 -18.18 10.15
N TYR A 238 -7.49 -19.43 10.03
CA TYR A 238 -6.75 -20.47 9.31
C TYR A 238 -6.51 -20.10 7.83
N LEU A 239 -7.56 -19.67 7.11
CA LEU A 239 -7.43 -19.20 5.72
C LEU A 239 -6.48 -18.00 5.60
N SER A 240 -6.58 -17.03 6.51
CA SER A 240 -5.69 -15.86 6.56
C SER A 240 -4.23 -16.31 6.70
N GLY A 241 -3.95 -17.25 7.60
CA GLY A 241 -2.63 -17.82 7.82
C GLY A 241 -2.07 -18.53 6.60
N LEU A 242 -2.88 -19.32 5.89
CA LEU A 242 -2.47 -19.99 4.65
C LEU A 242 -2.05 -19.01 3.55
N LEU A 243 -2.82 -17.92 3.39
CA LEU A 243 -2.59 -16.92 2.35
C LEU A 243 -1.34 -16.08 2.66
N ILE A 244 -1.26 -15.51 3.87
CA ILE A 244 -0.13 -14.68 4.30
C ILE A 244 1.15 -15.54 4.41
N GLY A 245 1.05 -16.76 4.94
CA GLY A 245 2.18 -17.69 5.01
C GLY A 245 2.71 -18.07 3.62
N SER A 246 1.84 -18.20 2.61
CA SER A 246 2.26 -18.48 1.24
C SER A 246 3.04 -17.33 0.60
N GLU A 247 2.63 -16.10 0.90
CA GLU A 247 3.32 -14.87 0.51
C GLU A 247 4.70 -14.78 1.19
N ILE A 248 4.76 -14.91 2.52
CA ILE A 248 6.02 -14.85 3.28
C ILE A 248 6.99 -15.97 2.87
N ARG A 249 6.49 -17.19 2.62
CA ARG A 249 7.31 -18.29 2.11
C ARG A 249 7.98 -17.94 0.78
N ALA A 250 7.23 -17.35 -0.15
CA ALA A 250 7.77 -16.99 -1.46
C ALA A 250 8.90 -15.95 -1.30
N GLU A 251 8.69 -14.95 -0.47
CA GLU A 251 9.64 -13.86 -0.24
C GLU A 251 10.88 -14.30 0.55
N SER A 252 10.70 -15.11 1.60
CA SER A 252 11.80 -15.66 2.39
C SER A 252 12.69 -16.62 1.60
N ILE A 253 12.13 -17.44 0.70
CA ILE A 253 12.92 -18.30 -0.20
C ILE A 253 13.75 -17.43 -1.17
N ARG A 254 13.17 -16.34 -1.67
CA ARG A 254 13.77 -15.51 -2.70
C ARG A 254 14.88 -14.60 -2.16
N HIS A 255 14.63 -13.96 -1.03
CA HIS A 255 15.47 -12.88 -0.51
C HIS A 255 16.05 -13.17 0.87
N GLY A 256 15.69 -14.31 1.49
CA GLY A 256 16.06 -14.61 2.87
C GLY A 256 15.31 -13.76 3.89
N ILE A 257 15.64 -13.98 5.16
CA ILE A 257 15.16 -13.14 6.26
C ILE A 257 16.04 -11.89 6.33
N ARG A 258 15.40 -10.72 6.35
CA ARG A 258 16.04 -9.41 6.38
C ARG A 258 15.15 -8.40 7.13
N PRO A 259 15.69 -7.24 7.53
CA PRO A 259 14.88 -6.21 8.18
C PRO A 259 13.70 -5.79 7.30
N VAL A 260 12.52 -5.70 7.93
CA VAL A 260 11.25 -5.36 7.28
C VAL A 260 10.71 -4.07 7.87
N THR A 261 10.33 -3.14 6.99
CA THR A 261 9.46 -2.02 7.33
C THR A 261 8.05 -2.34 6.86
N LEU A 262 7.12 -2.55 7.80
CA LEU A 262 5.70 -2.69 7.53
C LEU A 262 5.05 -1.31 7.44
N ILE A 263 4.47 -0.98 6.29
CA ILE A 263 3.72 0.27 6.10
C ILE A 263 2.22 -0.05 5.99
N GLY A 264 1.43 0.64 6.80
CA GLY A 264 -0.03 0.68 6.68
C GLY A 264 -0.68 0.89 8.04
N ASP A 265 -1.97 0.61 8.12
CA ASP A 265 -2.80 1.00 9.26
C ASP A 265 -3.71 -0.13 9.74
N GLY A 266 -4.19 0.02 10.99
CA GLY A 266 -5.23 -0.84 11.56
C GLY A 266 -4.79 -2.27 11.88
N THR A 267 -5.77 -3.17 11.94
CA THR A 267 -5.59 -4.55 12.41
C THR A 267 -4.71 -5.38 11.49
N LEU A 268 -4.72 -5.11 10.18
CA LEU A 268 -3.98 -5.88 9.18
C LEU A 268 -2.47 -5.84 9.42
N ILE A 269 -1.91 -4.70 9.85
CA ILE A 269 -0.49 -4.59 10.19
C ILE A 269 -0.14 -5.47 11.38
N GLY A 270 -1.03 -5.56 12.37
CA GLY A 270 -0.86 -6.49 13.49
C GLY A 270 -0.86 -7.95 13.06
N VAL A 271 -1.69 -8.32 12.08
CA VAL A 271 -1.73 -9.68 11.53
C VAL A 271 -0.44 -10.02 10.77
N TYR A 272 0.04 -9.11 9.92
CA TYR A 272 1.28 -9.31 9.17
C TYR A 272 2.51 -9.34 10.08
N GLU A 273 2.59 -8.48 11.10
CA GLU A 273 3.69 -8.56 12.06
C GLU A 273 3.72 -9.90 12.78
N ARG A 274 2.57 -10.41 13.25
CA ARG A 274 2.50 -11.75 13.89
C ARG A 274 3.00 -12.84 12.94
N ALA A 275 2.58 -12.80 11.67
CA ALA A 275 3.02 -13.78 10.68
C ALA A 275 4.52 -13.71 10.38
N LEU A 276 5.07 -12.49 10.23
CA LEU A 276 6.49 -12.26 10.02
C LEU A 276 7.33 -12.76 11.20
N GLN A 277 6.92 -12.43 12.43
CA GLN A 277 7.60 -12.90 13.64
C GLN A 277 7.54 -14.42 13.77
N HIS A 278 6.38 -15.03 13.51
CA HIS A 278 6.19 -16.48 13.55
C HIS A 278 7.06 -17.22 12.53
N THR A 279 7.41 -16.57 11.41
CA THR A 279 8.25 -17.12 10.35
C THR A 279 9.73 -16.73 10.44
N GLY A 280 10.13 -16.06 11.53
CA GLY A 280 11.53 -15.76 11.84
C GLY A 280 12.03 -14.37 11.47
N PHE A 281 11.17 -13.48 10.95
CA PHE A 281 11.51 -12.06 10.76
C PHE A 281 11.43 -11.34 12.10
N THR A 282 12.57 -11.18 12.76
CA THR A 282 12.67 -10.58 14.11
C THR A 282 12.89 -9.07 14.11
N ASP A 283 13.36 -8.51 13.00
CA ASP A 283 13.58 -7.07 12.83
C ASP A 283 12.46 -6.47 11.96
N VAL A 284 11.36 -6.12 12.62
CA VAL A 284 10.15 -5.58 11.98
C VAL A 284 9.82 -4.22 12.58
N VAL A 285 9.81 -3.19 11.74
CA VAL A 285 9.45 -1.82 12.12
C VAL A 285 8.13 -1.45 11.47
N ARG A 286 7.16 -1.00 12.26
CA ARG A 286 5.89 -0.48 11.75
C ARG A 286 5.95 1.00 11.43
N ARG A 287 5.29 1.41 10.35
CA ARG A 287 5.06 2.80 9.96
C ARG A 287 3.60 3.00 9.59
N ASN A 288 3.02 4.11 10.05
CA ASN A 288 1.67 4.52 9.69
C ASN A 288 1.60 4.83 8.18
N GLY A 289 0.55 4.35 7.53
CA GLY A 289 0.38 4.46 6.08
C GLY A 289 0.12 5.90 5.63
N ASP A 290 -0.70 6.64 6.38
CA ASP A 290 -1.06 8.03 6.06
C ASP A 290 0.16 8.96 6.22
N ASP A 291 0.93 8.79 7.28
CA ASP A 291 2.16 9.57 7.52
C ASP A 291 3.24 9.22 6.49
N ALA A 292 3.34 7.96 6.06
CA ALA A 292 4.25 7.55 4.99
C ALA A 292 3.84 8.17 3.64
N SER A 293 2.55 8.16 3.29
CA SER A 293 2.04 8.83 2.09
C SER A 293 2.35 10.33 2.11
N ALA A 294 2.07 11.00 3.24
CA ALA A 294 2.31 12.42 3.40
C ALA A 294 3.81 12.77 3.28
N ALA A 295 4.68 12.01 3.95
CA ALA A 295 6.12 12.21 3.88
C ALA A 295 6.67 11.97 2.47
N GLY A 296 6.14 10.97 1.75
CA GLY A 296 6.52 10.68 0.37
C GLY A 296 6.14 11.79 -0.60
N LEU A 297 4.90 12.28 -0.50
CA LEU A 297 4.43 13.43 -1.29
C LEU A 297 5.30 14.66 -1.06
N TRP A 298 5.65 14.95 0.20
CA TRP A 298 6.55 16.05 0.53
C TRP A 298 7.94 15.86 -0.10
N ALA A 299 8.54 14.68 0.04
CA ALA A 299 9.85 14.38 -0.53
C ALA A 299 9.87 14.53 -2.06
N ILE A 300 8.83 14.05 -2.75
CA ILE A 300 8.68 14.19 -4.20
C ILE A 300 8.51 15.67 -4.59
N ALA A 301 7.73 16.44 -3.83
CA ALA A 301 7.54 17.87 -4.09
C ALA A 301 8.84 18.66 -3.92
N GLN A 302 9.62 18.37 -2.87
CA GLN A 302 10.92 18.98 -2.61
C GLN A 302 11.93 18.61 -3.71
N GLN A 303 12.05 17.32 -4.06
CA GLN A 303 12.95 16.86 -5.12
C GLN A 303 12.57 17.48 -6.48
N GLY A 304 11.26 17.60 -6.74
CA GLY A 304 10.70 18.20 -7.95
C GLY A 304 10.70 19.72 -7.99
N ARG A 305 11.20 20.40 -6.96
CA ARG A 305 11.20 21.87 -6.82
C ARG A 305 9.82 22.49 -7.07
N LEU A 306 8.78 21.83 -6.54
CA LEU A 306 7.41 22.38 -6.54
C LEU A 306 7.21 23.41 -5.44
N ILE A 307 8.06 23.35 -4.43
CA ILE A 307 8.18 24.20 -3.25
C ILE A 307 9.63 24.66 -3.11
#